data_AF-A0A386ZJ21-F1
#
_entry.id   AF-A0A386ZJ21-F1
#
_cell.length_a   1.000
_cell.length_b   1.000
_cell.length_c   1.000
_cell.angle_alpha   90.00
_cell.angle_beta   90.00
_cell.angle_gamma   90.00
#
_symmetry.space_group_name_H-M   'P 1'
#
loop_
_entity.id
_entity.type
_entity.pdbx_description
1 polymer ?
#
loop_
_entity_poly.entity_id
_entity_poly.type
_entity_poly.pdbx_seq_one_letter_code
_entity_poly.pdbx_strand_id
1 'polypeptide(L)'
;MNLVAHRVDRLCRLLGARDDHPDHNANHQNTELARQTTALLGRPVTPAEIAEARAETGNPSPDILRAIAIQFEVDPLYLLDPDTEQMRTLDHKLAILDTARTLGIKLGAVHFRGGEFSVDALELLITTVRQAKSGQDAVRER
;
A
#
# COMPACT_ATOMS: atom_id res chain seq x y z
N MET A 1 15.32 -7.13 3.63
CA MET A 1 14.04 -6.51 3.27
C MET A 1 12.97 -7.58 3.29
N ASN A 2 12.16 -7.58 4.35
CA ASN A 2 11.03 -8.46 4.56
C ASN A 2 9.87 -8.01 3.66
N LEU A 3 9.56 -8.82 2.64
CA LEU A 3 8.54 -8.52 1.63
C LEU A 3 7.17 -8.20 2.26
N VAL A 4 6.79 -8.92 3.31
CA VAL A 4 5.50 -8.73 3.98
C VAL A 4 5.45 -7.35 4.65
N ALA A 5 6.49 -6.99 5.40
CA ALA A 5 6.56 -5.70 6.08
C ALA A 5 6.54 -4.52 5.11
N HIS A 6 7.26 -4.62 3.98
CA HIS A 6 7.20 -3.64 2.91
C HIS A 6 5.79 -3.50 2.31
N ARG A 7 5.07 -4.62 2.13
CA ARG A 7 3.68 -4.61 1.64
C ARG A 7 2.72 -3.99 2.65
N VAL A 8 2.84 -4.30 3.94
CA VAL A 8 2.04 -3.67 5.00
C VAL A 8 2.27 -2.16 5.03
N ASP A 9 3.53 -1.71 4.97
CA ASP A 9 3.85 -0.29 4.96
C ASP A 9 3.26 0.43 3.73
N ARG A 10 3.36 -0.18 2.54
CA ARG A 10 2.75 0.35 1.32
C ARG A 10 1.24 0.52 1.46
N LEU A 11 0.53 -0.48 1.99
CA LEU A 11 -0.91 -0.39 2.21
C LEU A 11 -1.24 0.79 3.14
N CYS A 12 -0.52 0.95 4.24
CA CYS A 12 -0.69 2.09 5.15
C CYS A 12 -0.45 3.45 4.45
N ARG A 13 0.57 3.56 3.59
CA ARG A 13 0.86 4.78 2.83
C ARG A 13 -0.25 5.14 1.83
N LEU A 14 -0.92 4.16 1.23
CA LEU A 14 -2.03 4.40 0.31
C LEU A 14 -3.23 5.11 0.99
N LEU A 15 -3.45 4.90 2.29
CA LEU A 15 -4.48 5.61 3.07
C LEU A 15 -4.03 6.99 3.59
N GLY A 16 -2.73 7.18 3.77
CA GLY A 16 -2.18 8.22 4.65
C GLY A 16 -2.06 9.65 4.10
N ALA A 17 -1.95 9.89 2.79
CA ALA A 17 -1.57 11.23 2.31
C ALA A 17 -2.75 12.22 2.20
N ARG A 18 -3.46 12.46 3.32
CA ARG A 18 -4.35 13.62 3.45
C ARG A 18 -3.70 14.81 4.16
N ASP A 19 -2.60 14.64 4.89
CA ASP A 19 -1.93 15.74 5.60
C ASP A 19 -0.39 15.63 5.59
N ASP A 20 0.26 16.78 5.44
CA ASP A 20 1.68 17.01 5.13
C ASP A 20 2.69 16.72 6.26
N HIS A 21 2.33 15.93 7.29
CA HIS A 21 3.24 15.58 8.39
C HIS A 21 3.45 14.06 8.55
N PRO A 22 4.58 13.49 8.10
CA PRO A 22 4.77 12.04 8.02
C PRO A 22 4.83 11.32 9.37
N ASP A 23 5.42 11.92 10.40
CA ASP A 23 5.68 11.23 11.68
C ASP A 23 4.47 11.16 12.62
N HIS A 24 3.63 12.20 12.65
CA HIS A 24 2.38 12.18 13.42
C HIS A 24 1.33 11.26 12.78
N ASN A 25 1.40 11.12 11.46
CA ASN A 25 0.47 10.30 10.69
C ASN A 25 0.73 8.80 10.91
N ALA A 26 1.99 8.36 10.98
CA ALA A 26 2.32 6.95 11.18
C ALA A 26 1.81 6.38 12.52
N ASN A 27 1.96 7.13 13.62
CA ASN A 27 1.48 6.69 14.92
C ASN A 27 -0.06 6.68 15.00
N HIS A 28 -0.71 7.67 14.38
CA HIS A 28 -2.17 7.74 14.29
C HIS A 28 -2.73 6.59 13.43
N GLN A 29 -2.11 6.30 12.28
CA GLN A 29 -2.44 5.15 11.42
C GLN A 29 -2.31 3.83 12.17
N ASN A 30 -1.20 3.61 12.88
CA ASN A 30 -1.01 2.37 13.64
C ASN A 30 -2.07 2.22 14.74
N THR A 31 -2.45 3.32 15.38
CA THR A 31 -3.52 3.34 16.40
C THR A 31 -4.88 2.99 15.81
N GLU A 32 -5.24 3.59 14.68
CA GLU A 32 -6.51 3.31 14.01
C GLU A 32 -6.56 1.89 13.45
N LEU A 33 -5.47 1.42 12.84
CA LEU A 33 -5.36 0.06 12.32
C LEU A 33 -5.44 -0.97 13.45
N ALA A 34 -4.81 -0.71 14.60
CA ALA A 34 -4.91 -1.56 15.78
C ALA A 34 -6.35 -1.63 16.32
N ARG A 35 -7.07 -0.50 16.35
CA ARG A 35 -8.48 -0.43 16.76
C ARG A 35 -9.38 -1.25 15.81
N GLN A 36 -9.18 -1.11 14.50
CA GLN A 36 -9.94 -1.85 13.48
C GLN A 36 -9.62 -3.35 13.53
N THR A 37 -8.34 -3.71 13.65
CA THR A 37 -7.88 -5.09 13.76
C THR A 37 -8.41 -5.75 15.04
N THR A 38 -8.47 -5.01 16.15
CA THR A 38 -9.11 -5.47 17.40
C THR A 38 -10.58 -5.82 17.19
N ALA A 39 -11.33 -4.96 16.47
CA ALA A 39 -12.74 -5.20 16.19
C ALA A 39 -12.95 -6.42 15.29
N LEU A 40 -12.07 -6.65 14.31
CA LEU A 40 -12.14 -7.81 13.40
C LEU A 40 -11.78 -9.13 14.09
N LEU A 41 -10.74 -9.12 14.94
CA LEU A 41 -10.23 -10.34 15.57
C LEU A 41 -10.94 -10.69 16.88
N GLY A 42 -11.68 -9.75 17.49
CA GLY A 42 -12.31 -9.94 18.79
C GLY A 42 -11.30 -10.06 19.94
N ARG A 43 -10.03 -9.69 19.72
CA ARG A 43 -8.97 -9.63 20.73
C ARG A 43 -8.27 -8.28 20.69
N PRO A 44 -7.70 -7.81 21.82
CA PRO A 44 -6.87 -6.59 21.81
C PRO A 44 -5.67 -6.75 20.88
N VAL A 45 -5.46 -5.74 20.03
CA VAL A 45 -4.28 -5.55 19.18
C VAL A 45 -3.75 -4.15 19.47
N THR A 46 -2.45 -4.05 19.68
CA THR A 46 -1.77 -2.81 20.07
C THR A 46 -1.17 -2.09 18.86
N PRO A 47 -0.98 -0.75 18.93
CA PRO A 47 -0.26 -0.02 17.88
C PRO A 47 1.18 -0.49 17.69
N ALA A 48 1.81 -1.04 18.74
CA ALA A 48 3.15 -1.62 18.69
C ALA A 48 3.20 -2.89 17.82
N GLU A 49 2.21 -3.79 17.95
CA GLU A 49 2.08 -4.97 17.06
C GLU A 49 1.96 -4.57 15.58
N ILE A 50 1.24 -3.47 15.29
CA ILE A 50 1.14 -2.93 13.92
C ILE A 50 2.47 -2.32 13.47
N ALA A 51 3.16 -1.58 14.34
CA ALA A 51 4.46 -0.98 14.04
C ALA A 51 5.51 -2.07 13.75
N GLU A 52 5.51 -3.16 14.53
CA GLU A 52 6.36 -4.33 14.31
C GLU A 52 6.10 -4.96 12.93
N ALA A 53 4.82 -5.16 12.58
CA ALA A 53 4.43 -5.67 11.27
C ALA A 53 4.93 -4.78 10.10
N ARG A 54 5.12 -3.47 10.33
CA ARG A 54 5.66 -2.51 9.33
C ARG A 54 7.19 -2.45 9.30
N ALA A 55 7.85 -2.57 10.44
CA ALA A 55 9.28 -2.25 10.60
C ALA A 55 10.24 -3.40 10.22
N GLU A 56 9.73 -4.50 9.64
CA GLU A 56 10.47 -5.75 9.43
C GLU A 56 10.98 -6.40 10.75
N THR A 57 10.51 -5.92 11.90
CA THR A 57 10.92 -6.41 13.22
C THR A 57 9.86 -7.36 13.78
N GLY A 58 10.27 -8.57 14.15
CA GLY A 58 9.37 -9.57 14.72
C GLY A 58 8.73 -10.50 13.68
N ASN A 59 7.86 -11.39 14.15
CA ASN A 59 7.13 -12.34 13.32
C ASN A 59 5.63 -12.09 13.52
N PRO A 60 5.03 -11.12 12.79
CA PRO A 60 3.65 -10.72 13.02
C PRO A 60 2.72 -11.92 12.85
N SER A 61 1.73 -12.03 13.74
CA SER A 61 0.79 -13.15 13.70
C SER A 61 0.04 -13.18 12.34
N PRO A 62 -0.15 -14.36 11.73
CA PRO A 62 -0.95 -14.51 10.52
C PRO A 62 -2.36 -13.91 10.64
N ASP A 63 -2.94 -13.91 11.84
CA ASP A 63 -4.26 -13.33 12.09
C ASP A 63 -4.25 -11.80 11.94
N ILE A 64 -3.18 -11.16 12.41
CA ILE A 64 -2.98 -9.71 12.24
C ILE A 64 -2.83 -9.39 10.75
N LEU A 65 -1.98 -10.13 10.03
CA LEU A 65 -1.77 -9.93 8.59
C LEU A 65 -3.07 -10.13 7.81
N ARG A 66 -3.86 -11.14 8.15
CA ARG A 66 -5.18 -11.37 7.53
C ARG A 66 -6.14 -10.21 7.80
N ALA A 67 -6.23 -9.75 9.04
CA ALA A 67 -7.11 -8.64 9.41
C ALA A 67 -6.71 -7.33 8.72
N ILE A 68 -5.40 -7.07 8.63
CA ILE A 68 -4.85 -5.95 7.86
C ILE A 68 -5.29 -6.08 6.39
N ALA A 69 -5.03 -7.21 5.73
CA ALA A 69 -5.43 -7.41 4.34
C ALA A 69 -6.94 -7.16 4.10
N ILE A 70 -7.80 -7.67 4.98
CA ILE A 70 -9.25 -7.46 4.93
C ILE A 70 -9.60 -5.97 5.05
N GLN A 71 -8.95 -5.24 5.97
CA GLN A 71 -9.18 -3.81 6.17
C GLN A 71 -8.85 -2.99 4.92
N PHE A 72 -7.85 -3.42 4.15
CA PHE A 72 -7.44 -2.81 2.89
C PHE A 72 -8.16 -3.38 1.67
N GLU A 73 -9.16 -4.25 1.87
CA GLU A 73 -9.89 -4.94 0.80
C GLU A 73 -8.98 -5.68 -0.21
N VAL A 74 -7.82 -6.17 0.26
CA VAL A 74 -6.92 -7.02 -0.54
C VAL A 74 -7.04 -8.48 -0.11
N ASP A 75 -6.70 -9.38 -1.02
CA ASP A 75 -6.65 -10.81 -0.72
C ASP A 75 -5.66 -11.07 0.44
N PRO A 76 -6.04 -11.77 1.53
CA PRO A 76 -5.13 -12.14 2.60
C PRO A 76 -3.86 -12.86 2.15
N LEU A 77 -3.91 -13.60 1.04
CA LEU A 77 -2.74 -14.23 0.44
C LEU A 77 -1.67 -13.20 0.05
N TYR A 78 -2.04 -11.94 -0.18
CA TYR A 78 -1.09 -10.87 -0.48
C TYR A 78 -0.05 -10.67 0.63
N LEU A 79 -0.43 -10.92 1.88
CA LEU A 79 0.45 -10.82 3.05
C LEU A 79 0.87 -12.17 3.60
N LEU A 80 0.05 -13.23 3.42
CA LEU A 80 0.29 -14.56 3.96
C LEU A 80 1.11 -15.47 3.04
N ASP A 81 0.96 -15.33 1.72
CA ASP A 81 1.68 -16.10 0.71
C ASP A 81 2.11 -15.17 -0.45
N PRO A 82 3.09 -14.29 -0.18
CA PRO A 82 3.39 -13.18 -1.06
C PRO A 82 4.07 -13.58 -2.37
N ASP A 83 4.56 -14.82 -2.47
CA ASP A 83 5.40 -15.32 -3.56
C ASP A 83 4.61 -15.93 -4.74
N THR A 84 3.29 -16.07 -4.60
CA THR A 84 2.45 -16.53 -5.71
C THR A 84 2.45 -15.50 -6.86
N GLU A 85 2.32 -15.97 -8.10
CA GLU A 85 2.32 -15.11 -9.28
C GLU A 85 1.19 -14.06 -9.26
N GLN A 86 0.03 -14.47 -8.75
CA GLN A 86 -1.13 -13.59 -8.57
C GLN A 86 -0.81 -12.45 -7.60
N MET A 87 -0.14 -12.74 -6.47
CA MET A 87 0.23 -11.73 -5.48
C MET A 87 1.38 -10.83 -5.95
N ARG A 88 2.32 -11.36 -6.74
CA ARG A 88 3.32 -10.52 -7.45
C ARG A 88 2.66 -9.56 -8.43
N THR A 89 1.64 -10.00 -9.16
CA THR A 89 0.88 -9.16 -10.09
C THR A 89 0.11 -8.07 -9.36
N LEU A 90 -0.55 -8.41 -8.25
CA LEU A 90 -1.21 -7.44 -7.37
C LEU A 90 -0.21 -6.43 -6.79
N ASP A 91 0.97 -6.89 -6.36
CA ASP A 91 2.03 -6.01 -5.85
C ASP A 91 2.44 -4.97 -6.88
N HIS A 92 2.66 -5.41 -8.12
CA HIS A 92 3.04 -4.52 -9.23
C HIS A 92 1.95 -3.48 -9.51
N LYS A 93 0.69 -3.90 -9.50
CA LYS A 93 -0.46 -2.99 -9.65
C LYS A 93 -0.55 -1.95 -8.53
N LEU A 94 -0.32 -2.34 -7.27
CA LEU A 94 -0.28 -1.42 -6.13
C LEU A 94 0.94 -0.47 -6.19
N ALA A 95 2.09 -0.94 -6.66
CA ALA A 95 3.28 -0.09 -6.87
C ALA A 95 3.02 1.00 -7.92
N ILE A 96 2.30 0.64 -8.98
CA ILE A 96 1.86 1.56 -10.02
C ILE A 96 0.96 2.66 -9.42
N LEU A 97 -0.02 2.29 -8.58
CA LEU A 97 -0.89 3.26 -7.89
C LEU A 97 -0.09 4.22 -6.99
N ASP A 98 0.84 3.69 -6.19
CA ASP A 98 1.68 4.49 -5.30
C ASP A 98 2.51 5.52 -6.11
N THR A 99 3.03 5.08 -7.26
CA THR A 99 3.74 5.96 -8.21
C THR A 99 2.81 7.03 -8.78
N ALA A 100 1.60 6.67 -9.20
CA ALA A 100 0.62 7.62 -9.72
C ALA A 100 0.31 8.72 -8.71
N ARG A 101 0.07 8.32 -7.45
CA ARG A 101 -0.22 9.22 -6.34
C ARG A 101 0.95 10.16 -6.09
N THR A 102 2.17 9.64 -6.06
CA THR A 102 3.40 10.43 -5.87
C THR A 102 3.57 11.48 -6.97
N LEU A 103 3.18 11.14 -8.20
CA LEU A 103 3.22 12.05 -9.35
C LEU A 103 2.01 13.01 -9.42
N GLY A 104 1.08 12.96 -8.46
CA GLY A 104 -0.12 13.81 -8.45
C GLY A 104 -1.16 13.43 -9.51
N ILE A 105 -1.05 12.24 -10.11
CA ILE A 105 -2.00 11.74 -11.09
C ILE A 105 -3.29 11.37 -10.36
N LYS A 106 -4.36 12.14 -10.64
CA LYS A 106 -5.70 11.78 -10.20
C LYS A 106 -6.21 10.63 -11.05
N LEU A 107 -5.90 9.41 -10.64
CA LEU A 107 -6.53 8.21 -11.17
C LEU A 107 -7.98 8.20 -10.68
N GLY A 108 -8.87 8.84 -11.44
CA GLY A 108 -10.30 8.89 -11.13
C GLY A 108 -10.84 7.46 -10.96
N ALA A 109 -11.37 7.16 -9.78
CA ALA A 109 -12.13 5.95 -9.47
C ALA A 109 -11.48 4.62 -9.94
N VAL A 110 -10.25 4.34 -9.53
CA VAL A 110 -9.74 2.96 -9.61
C VAL A 110 -10.36 2.17 -8.46
N HIS A 111 -11.58 1.68 -8.66
CA HIS A 111 -12.22 0.72 -7.77
C HIS A 111 -11.50 -0.62 -7.92
N PHE A 112 -10.60 -0.93 -6.98
CA PHE A 112 -10.04 -2.27 -6.83
C PHE A 112 -11.06 -3.19 -6.18
N ARG A 113 -12.01 -3.68 -6.98
CA ARG A 113 -12.74 -4.90 -6.63
C ARG A 113 -12.37 -5.97 -7.65
N GLY A 114 -11.65 -7.00 -7.20
CA GLY A 114 -11.46 -8.22 -8.00
C GLY A 114 -10.30 -8.21 -9.00
N GLY A 115 -9.41 -7.23 -8.98
CA GLY A 115 -8.12 -7.35 -9.68
C GLY A 115 -8.07 -6.87 -11.13
N GLU A 116 -9.10 -6.24 -11.67
CA GLU A 116 -9.02 -5.58 -12.98
C GLU A 116 -8.67 -4.09 -12.83
N PHE A 117 -7.45 -3.76 -13.23
CA PHE A 117 -7.06 -2.39 -13.53
C PHE A 117 -7.63 -2.06 -14.90
N SER A 118 -8.39 -0.97 -15.05
CA SER A 118 -8.83 -0.58 -16.40
C SER A 118 -7.60 -0.24 -17.25
N VAL A 119 -7.62 -0.70 -18.51
CA VAL A 119 -6.55 -0.45 -19.48
C VAL A 119 -6.34 1.06 -19.63
N ASP A 120 -7.42 1.84 -19.61
CA ASP A 120 -7.39 3.30 -19.70
C ASP A 120 -6.62 3.95 -18.54
N ALA A 121 -6.78 3.44 -17.30
CA ALA A 121 -6.03 3.92 -16.14
C ALA A 121 -4.54 3.57 -16.24
N LEU A 122 -4.21 2.42 -16.85
CA LEU A 122 -2.84 2.00 -17.11
C LEU A 122 -2.18 2.86 -18.21
N GLU A 123 -2.90 3.17 -19.29
CA GLU A 123 -2.42 4.02 -20.39
C GLU A 123 -2.21 5.46 -19.95
N LEU A 124 -3.13 6.02 -19.14
CA LEU A 124 -2.96 7.34 -18.55
C LEU A 124 -1.68 7.39 -17.70
N LEU A 125 -1.45 6.35 -16.91
CA LEU A 125 -0.27 6.26 -16.05
C LEU A 125 1.04 6.09 -16.82
N ILE A 126 1.06 5.22 -17.83
CA ILE A 126 2.20 5.06 -18.74
C ILE A 126 2.54 6.40 -19.41
N THR A 127 1.52 7.13 -19.84
CA THR A 127 1.68 8.42 -20.52
C THR A 127 2.26 9.47 -19.57
N THR A 128 1.77 9.58 -18.34
CA THR A 128 2.32 10.53 -17.37
C THR A 128 3.73 10.16 -16.91
N VAL A 129 4.04 8.87 -16.72
CA VAL A 129 5.41 8.44 -16.40
C VAL A 129 6.38 8.77 -17.54
N ARG A 130 5.95 8.59 -18.80
CA ARG A 130 6.75 9.00 -19.98
C ARG A 130 6.98 10.52 -19.98
N GLN A 131 5.93 11.31 -19.75
CA GLN A 131 6.03 12.78 -19.69
C GLN A 131 6.97 13.25 -18.58
N ALA A 132 6.88 12.66 -17.38
CA ALA A 132 7.77 12.96 -16.26
C ALA A 132 9.25 12.65 -16.58
N LYS A 133 9.52 11.51 -17.25
CA LYS A 133 10.88 11.15 -17.70
C LYS A 133 11.43 12.13 -18.75
N SER A 134 10.65 12.43 -19.78
CA SER A 134 11.06 13.40 -20.80
C SER A 134 11.23 14.82 -20.27
N GLY A 135 10.52 15.19 -19.20
CA GLY A 135 10.71 16.47 -18.51
C GLY A 135 11.97 16.53 -17.65
N GLN A 136 12.39 15.42 -17.03
CA GLN A 136 13.64 15.36 -16.25
C GLN A 136 14.89 15.36 -17.13
N ASP A 137 14.85 14.74 -18.31
CA ASP A 137 16.00 14.75 -19.24
C ASP A 137 16.26 16.16 -19.80
N ALA A 138 15.22 16.97 -20.01
CA ALA A 138 15.36 18.36 -20.48
C ALA A 138 15.96 19.33 -19.42
N VAL A 139 15.90 18.97 -18.13
CA VAL A 139 16.47 19.78 -17.04
C VAL A 139 17.94 19.41 -16.77
N ARG A 140 18.37 18.22 -17.18
CA ARG A 140 19.74 17.71 -16.92
C ARG A 140 20.77 18.15 -17.98
N GLU A 141 20.32 18.70 -19.10
CA GLU A 141 21.16 19.24 -20.18
C GLU A 141 21.30 20.78 -20.15
N ARG A 142 20.92 21.44 -19.05
CA ARG A 142 21.13 22.88 -18.83
C ARG A 142 22.14 23.15 -17.73
#